data_AF-A0A8S2T7D1-F1
#
_entry.id   AF-A0A8S2T7D1-F1
#
_cell.length_a   1.000
_cell.length_b   1.000
_cell.length_c   1.000
_cell.angle_alpha   90.00
_cell.angle_beta   90.00
_cell.angle_gamma   90.00
#
_symmetry.space_group_name_H-M   'P 1'
#
loop_
_entity.id
_entity.type
_entity.pdbx_description
1 polymer ?
#
loop_
_entity_poly.entity_id
_entity_poly.type
_entity_poly.pdbx_seq_one_letter_code
_entity_poly.pdbx_strand_id
1 'polypeptide(L)'
;MEGCPRLPAIYFDLKLSLESVDLCEKIPNYITANYQENGANFSNECEQINHLREHAINCSIDEPSVRCLQRYFCQLQLLGNRFPMLPDAECSVRFTWEDGFQKDESTCNDIRFEEASILYNIGAIYSRLGANETRKTHESLKNACTYFRYAAACFEKLRDQYTPYSEDFTPALLTCQVDILLGQAHEAVLEKSFLDQRPHSVNAHVAMQISDYYQMALLNLTKTGIGSIVSKRFREWRVALIYKSSYYLAITYFCNGLIAEDNKKHGECVCYYENSIKRLTDGWKTAEKISTDKINVYKEANTFTNDMIMRKYKVAKRDNDNVYFEKIPALSSLPTLQGAIVAKSQVFDCHDPDVSGPDIFQKLIPMDTHLVVSEYSEEKAKLLREIVELTDNRSQELEKFLNCLQLDRIPLNHEYLRLPRELLDCCATVVSRSNMSKDLVSAMQGM
;
A
#
# COMPACT_ATOMS: atom_id res chain seq x y z
N MET A 1 -20.48 -17.62 -24.22
CA MET A 1 -19.65 -17.70 -23.00
C MET A 1 -20.46 -17.67 -21.71
N GLU A 2 -21.65 -17.07 -21.65
CA GLU A 2 -22.45 -16.92 -20.41
C GLU A 2 -22.77 -18.23 -19.66
N GLY A 3 -22.95 -19.35 -20.38
CA GLY A 3 -23.22 -20.67 -19.78
C GLY A 3 -21.99 -21.50 -19.42
N CYS A 4 -20.78 -20.96 -19.53
CA CYS A 4 -19.57 -21.73 -19.26
C CYS A 4 -19.44 -22.04 -17.75
N PRO A 5 -19.10 -23.29 -17.37
CA PRO A 5 -18.74 -23.61 -15.99
C PRO A 5 -17.61 -22.70 -15.48
N ARG A 6 -17.75 -22.22 -14.24
CA ARG A 6 -16.76 -21.35 -13.58
C ARG A 6 -15.55 -22.17 -13.17
N LEU A 7 -14.36 -21.76 -13.61
CA LEU A 7 -13.12 -22.44 -13.24
C LEU A 7 -12.82 -22.23 -11.75
N PRO A 8 -12.41 -23.25 -10.99
CA PRO A 8 -12.14 -23.09 -9.56
C PRO A 8 -11.02 -22.08 -9.33
N ALA A 9 -11.14 -21.33 -8.24
CA ALA A 9 -10.14 -20.36 -7.79
C ALA A 9 -9.15 -21.03 -6.83
N ILE A 10 -7.89 -20.62 -6.89
CA ILE A 10 -6.86 -20.94 -5.91
C ILE A 10 -7.02 -19.97 -4.74
N TYR A 11 -6.89 -20.50 -3.53
CA TYR A 11 -6.84 -19.74 -2.28
C TYR A 11 -5.68 -20.25 -1.43
N PHE A 12 -5.35 -19.50 -0.38
CA PHE A 12 -4.23 -19.80 0.52
C PHE A 12 -4.71 -20.19 1.91
N ASP A 13 -3.94 -21.03 2.57
CA ASP A 13 -4.20 -21.48 3.93
C ASP A 13 -3.63 -20.47 4.93
N LEU A 14 -4.30 -20.30 6.08
CA LEU A 14 -3.88 -19.37 7.13
C LEU A 14 -2.65 -19.93 7.86
N LYS A 15 -1.79 -19.04 8.35
CA LYS A 15 -0.80 -19.33 9.37
C LYS A 15 -1.47 -19.52 10.73
N LEU A 16 -0.90 -20.37 11.57
CA LEU A 16 -1.42 -20.65 12.91
C LEU A 16 -0.45 -20.14 13.98
N SER A 17 -0.96 -19.38 14.96
CA SER A 17 -0.19 -19.04 16.15
C SER A 17 -0.23 -20.23 17.10
N LEU A 18 0.92 -20.76 17.49
CA LEU A 18 1.00 -21.99 18.30
C LEU A 18 1.01 -21.71 19.81
N GLU A 19 1.30 -20.48 20.22
CA GLU A 19 1.49 -20.11 21.61
C GLU A 19 0.56 -18.95 22.02
N SER A 20 0.15 -18.96 23.29
CA SER A 20 -0.42 -17.78 23.94
C SER A 20 0.71 -16.80 24.21
N VAL A 21 0.51 -15.54 23.84
CA VAL A 21 1.52 -14.48 23.94
C VAL A 21 0.89 -13.31 24.66
N ASP A 22 1.53 -12.87 25.75
CA ASP A 22 1.19 -11.63 26.42
C ASP A 22 2.03 -10.48 25.82
N LEU A 23 1.39 -9.62 25.04
CA LEU A 23 2.03 -8.45 24.43
C LEU A 23 2.49 -7.41 25.46
N CYS A 24 1.93 -7.46 26.67
CA CYS A 24 2.12 -6.46 27.70
C CYS A 24 3.05 -6.88 28.83
N GLU A 25 3.71 -8.05 28.77
CA GLU A 25 4.58 -8.55 29.84
C GLU A 25 5.61 -7.48 30.31
N LYS A 26 6.19 -6.74 29.37
CA LYS A 26 7.25 -5.75 29.63
C LYS A 26 6.77 -4.30 29.58
N ILE A 27 5.57 -4.04 29.08
CA ILE A 27 5.06 -2.69 28.79
C ILE A 27 4.87 -1.84 30.08
N PRO A 28 4.21 -2.32 31.15
CA PRO A 28 4.03 -1.54 32.38
C PRO A 28 5.35 -1.11 33.04
N ASN A 29 6.37 -1.98 33.00
CA ASN A 29 7.70 -1.67 33.51
C ASN A 29 8.37 -0.58 32.67
N TYR A 30 8.27 -0.67 31.34
CA TYR A 30 8.79 0.35 30.43
C TYR A 30 8.10 1.71 30.63
N ILE A 31 6.78 1.72 30.84
CA ILE A 31 6.02 2.94 31.14
C ILE A 31 6.54 3.62 32.41
N THR A 32 6.75 2.84 33.46
CA THR A 32 7.25 3.35 34.74
C THR A 32 8.67 3.90 34.64
N ALA A 33 9.53 3.23 33.85
CA ALA A 33 10.91 3.63 33.69
C ALA A 33 11.11 4.85 32.77
N ASN A 34 10.37 4.91 31.65
CA ASN A 34 10.65 5.86 30.57
C ASN A 34 9.64 7.01 30.48
N TYR A 35 8.35 6.74 30.73
CA TYR A 35 7.29 7.75 30.62
C TYR A 35 7.02 8.50 31.94
N GLN A 36 7.64 8.08 33.06
CA GLN A 36 7.40 8.62 34.40
C GLN A 36 5.91 8.54 34.84
N GLU A 37 5.16 7.63 34.24
CA GLU A 37 3.77 7.32 34.59
C GLU A 37 3.69 5.98 35.33
N ASN A 38 2.66 5.78 36.16
CA ASN A 38 2.46 4.48 36.80
C ASN A 38 1.94 3.46 35.78
N GLY A 39 2.77 2.49 35.38
CA GLY A 39 2.41 1.46 34.41
C GLY A 39 1.16 0.65 34.79
N ALA A 40 0.82 0.54 36.08
CA ALA A 40 -0.39 -0.14 36.53
C ALA A 40 -1.69 0.55 36.07
N ASN A 41 -1.64 1.83 35.69
CA ASN A 41 -2.79 2.55 35.17
C ASN A 41 -3.18 2.13 33.74
N PHE A 42 -2.35 1.33 33.07
CA PHE A 42 -2.53 0.88 31.69
C PHE A 42 -2.96 -0.60 31.58
N SER A 43 -3.43 -1.20 32.68
CA SER A 43 -3.86 -2.61 32.69
C SER A 43 -5.02 -2.88 31.73
N ASN A 44 -5.98 -1.95 31.62
CA ASN A 44 -7.12 -2.08 30.71
C ASN A 44 -6.68 -2.03 29.24
N GLU A 45 -5.77 -1.12 28.89
CA GLU A 45 -5.16 -1.03 27.56
C GLU A 45 -4.42 -2.34 27.20
N CYS A 46 -3.72 -2.92 28.17
CA CYS A 46 -3.07 -4.22 28.02
C CYS A 46 -4.04 -5.39 27.83
N GLU A 47 -5.13 -5.45 28.60
CA GLU A 47 -6.19 -6.44 28.41
C GLU A 47 -6.83 -6.31 27.02
N GLN A 48 -7.07 -5.08 26.56
CA GLN A 48 -7.66 -4.83 25.24
C GLN A 48 -6.80 -5.34 24.09
N ILE A 49 -5.49 -5.08 24.09
CA ILE A 49 -4.62 -5.53 22.99
C ILE A 49 -4.44 -7.06 23.01
N ASN A 50 -4.32 -7.67 24.18
CA ASN A 50 -4.23 -9.13 24.31
C ASN A 50 -5.53 -9.82 23.87
N HIS A 51 -6.69 -9.29 24.28
CA HIS A 51 -7.98 -9.80 23.81
C HIS A 51 -8.13 -9.63 22.29
N LEU A 52 -7.69 -8.51 21.73
CA LEU A 52 -7.72 -8.29 20.29
C LEU A 52 -6.84 -9.31 19.53
N ARG A 53 -5.67 -9.67 20.08
CA ARG A 53 -4.84 -10.76 19.56
C ARG A 53 -5.58 -12.10 19.61
N GLU A 54 -6.19 -12.45 20.74
CA GLU A 54 -6.93 -13.72 20.90
C GLU A 54 -8.03 -13.88 19.84
N HIS A 55 -8.76 -12.81 19.52
CA HIS A 55 -9.75 -12.84 18.44
C HIS A 55 -9.09 -12.95 17.06
N ALA A 56 -8.00 -12.23 16.82
CA ALA A 56 -7.30 -12.24 15.53
C ALA A 56 -6.72 -13.62 15.18
N ILE A 57 -6.19 -14.35 16.16
CA ILE A 57 -5.61 -15.69 15.95
C ILE A 57 -6.68 -16.80 15.85
N ASN A 58 -7.88 -16.61 16.41
CA ASN A 58 -8.99 -17.56 16.39
C ASN A 58 -10.06 -17.20 15.34
N CYS A 59 -9.63 -16.64 14.21
CA CYS A 59 -10.52 -16.10 13.18
C CYS A 59 -11.26 -17.15 12.35
N SER A 60 -12.47 -16.80 11.89
CA SER A 60 -13.24 -17.53 10.88
C SER A 60 -13.03 -16.95 9.48
N ILE A 61 -13.51 -17.64 8.45
CA ILE A 61 -13.43 -17.19 7.06
C ILE A 61 -14.66 -16.33 6.75
N ASP A 62 -14.67 -15.10 7.27
CA ASP A 62 -15.75 -14.12 7.07
C ASP A 62 -15.25 -12.67 7.14
N GLU A 63 -16.07 -11.72 6.67
CA GLU A 63 -15.72 -10.29 6.70
C GLU A 63 -15.52 -9.72 8.12
N PRO A 64 -16.34 -10.06 9.14
CA PRO A 64 -16.12 -9.60 10.50
C PRO A 64 -14.74 -9.98 11.05
N SER A 65 -14.29 -11.21 10.79
CA SER A 65 -12.95 -11.66 11.15
C SER A 65 -11.88 -10.82 10.48
N VAL A 66 -12.02 -10.53 9.17
CA VAL A 66 -11.07 -9.66 8.47
C VAL A 66 -10.95 -8.28 9.11
N ARG A 67 -12.08 -7.67 9.50
CA ARG A 67 -12.07 -6.38 10.20
C ARG A 67 -11.35 -6.47 11.55
N CYS A 68 -11.53 -7.57 12.28
CA CYS A 68 -10.82 -7.83 13.53
C CYS A 68 -9.30 -7.93 13.30
N LEU A 69 -8.85 -8.69 12.30
CA LEU A 69 -7.42 -8.78 11.96
C LEU A 69 -6.85 -7.42 11.49
N GLN A 70 -7.59 -6.66 10.68
CA GLN A 70 -7.18 -5.33 10.23
C GLN A 70 -7.01 -4.38 11.41
N ARG A 71 -7.98 -4.39 12.35
CA ARG A 71 -7.89 -3.60 13.57
C ARG A 71 -6.66 -4.00 14.39
N TYR A 72 -6.45 -5.30 14.62
CA TYR A 72 -5.27 -5.79 15.33
C TYR A 72 -3.97 -5.37 14.65
N PHE A 73 -3.87 -5.53 13.33
CA PHE A 73 -2.73 -5.09 12.54
C PHE A 73 -2.44 -3.59 12.75
N CYS A 74 -3.46 -2.73 12.69
CA CYS A 74 -3.28 -1.29 12.91
C CYS A 74 -2.81 -0.99 14.34
N GLN A 75 -3.36 -1.68 15.34
CA GLN A 75 -2.96 -1.50 16.74
C GLN A 75 -1.53 -1.99 17.00
N LEU A 76 -1.05 -3.02 16.31
CA LEU A 76 0.36 -3.44 16.36
C LEU A 76 1.30 -2.34 15.84
N GLN A 77 0.94 -1.68 14.73
CA GLN A 77 1.74 -0.56 14.20
C GLN A 77 1.79 0.61 15.19
N LEU A 78 0.65 0.95 15.81
CA LEU A 78 0.58 1.98 16.84
C LEU A 78 1.39 1.61 18.09
N LEU A 79 1.36 0.34 18.48
CA LEU A 79 2.13 -0.19 19.60
C LEU A 79 3.64 -0.08 19.33
N GLY A 80 4.09 -0.50 18.14
CA GLY A 80 5.48 -0.44 17.72
C GLY A 80 6.05 1.00 17.62
N ASN A 81 5.19 1.99 17.41
CA ASN A 81 5.60 3.40 17.45
C ASN A 81 5.87 3.92 18.88
N ARG A 82 5.36 3.24 19.92
CA ARG A 82 5.40 3.70 21.32
C ARG A 82 6.39 2.94 22.17
N PHE A 83 6.56 1.66 21.87
CA PHE A 83 7.37 0.74 22.63
C PHE A 83 8.44 0.12 21.73
N PRO A 84 9.70 0.04 22.20
CA PRO A 84 10.77 -0.55 21.41
C PRO A 84 10.61 -2.08 21.41
N MET A 85 9.91 -2.61 20.40
CA MET A 85 9.53 -4.03 20.28
C MET A 85 10.22 -4.77 19.12
N LEU A 86 11.26 -4.15 18.54
CA LEU A 86 12.17 -4.78 17.57
C LEU A 86 13.10 -5.80 18.25
N PRO A 87 13.86 -6.62 17.50
CA PRO A 87 14.81 -7.56 18.07
C PRO A 87 15.78 -6.91 19.06
N ASP A 88 16.05 -7.62 20.16
CA ASP A 88 16.95 -7.21 21.25
C ASP A 88 16.58 -5.92 22.00
N ALA A 89 15.38 -5.37 21.74
CA ALA A 89 14.88 -4.18 22.41
C ALA A 89 14.17 -4.48 23.74
N GLU A 90 14.02 -3.47 24.59
CA GLU A 90 13.52 -3.62 25.97
C GLU A 90 12.12 -4.24 26.05
N CYS A 91 11.25 -3.94 25.09
CA CYS A 91 9.88 -4.49 25.02
C CYS A 91 9.73 -5.61 23.98
N SER A 92 10.82 -6.25 23.55
CA SER A 92 10.73 -7.34 22.56
C SER A 92 9.88 -8.50 23.08
N VAL A 93 8.95 -8.98 22.24
CA VAL A 93 8.06 -10.11 22.52
C VAL A 93 8.35 -11.24 21.54
N ARG A 94 8.32 -12.48 22.01
CA ARG A 94 8.55 -13.68 21.18
C ARG A 94 7.23 -14.15 20.57
N PHE A 95 7.22 -14.31 19.24
CA PHE A 95 6.08 -14.82 18.47
C PHE A 95 6.46 -16.10 17.73
N THR A 96 5.57 -17.09 17.77
CA THR A 96 5.75 -18.40 17.13
C THR A 96 4.57 -18.69 16.20
N TRP A 97 4.85 -18.84 14.90
CA TRP A 97 3.85 -19.09 13.86
C TRP A 97 4.19 -20.32 13.02
N GLU A 98 3.19 -21.15 12.74
CA GLU A 98 3.23 -22.28 11.79
C GLU A 98 2.77 -21.80 10.40
N ASP A 99 3.52 -22.15 9.34
CA ASP A 99 3.13 -21.83 7.97
C ASP A 99 1.97 -22.70 7.43
N GLY A 100 1.22 -22.16 6.46
CA GLY A 100 0.06 -22.83 5.86
C GLY A 100 0.38 -23.94 4.84
N PHE A 101 1.65 -24.17 4.49
CA PHE A 101 2.09 -25.09 3.43
C PHE A 101 2.73 -26.37 3.99
N GLN A 102 3.93 -26.25 4.56
CA GLN A 102 4.69 -27.35 5.13
C GLN A 102 4.25 -27.65 6.56
N LYS A 103 3.78 -26.61 7.27
CA LYS A 103 3.56 -26.60 8.72
C LYS A 103 4.86 -26.51 9.50
N ASP A 104 5.83 -25.76 8.97
CA ASP A 104 7.06 -25.48 9.69
C ASP A 104 6.84 -24.30 10.64
N GLU A 105 7.45 -24.40 11.80
CA GLU A 105 7.35 -23.39 12.86
C GLU A 105 8.48 -22.37 12.70
N SER A 106 8.12 -21.09 12.79
CA SER A 106 9.07 -19.98 12.80
C SER A 106 8.85 -19.15 14.05
N THR A 107 9.93 -18.92 14.80
CA THR A 107 9.93 -18.11 16.01
C THR A 107 10.77 -16.86 15.79
N CYS A 108 10.21 -15.68 16.05
CA CYS A 108 10.97 -14.43 16.06
C CYS A 108 10.54 -13.54 17.22
N ASN A 109 11.50 -12.84 17.80
CA ASN A 109 11.33 -11.83 18.83
C ASN A 109 11.26 -10.43 18.21
N ASP A 110 10.33 -10.25 17.27
CA ASP A 110 10.11 -9.03 16.48
C ASP A 110 8.61 -8.79 16.27
N ILE A 111 8.10 -7.63 16.69
CA ILE A 111 6.69 -7.26 16.44
C ILE A 111 6.35 -7.25 14.94
N ARG A 112 7.32 -6.96 14.07
CA ARG A 112 7.11 -6.95 12.63
C ARG A 112 6.85 -8.34 12.07
N PHE A 113 7.29 -9.41 12.75
CA PHE A 113 6.93 -10.78 12.38
C PHE A 113 5.46 -11.10 12.71
N GLU A 114 4.96 -10.61 13.84
CA GLU A 114 3.54 -10.70 14.20
C GLU A 114 2.69 -9.92 13.18
N GLU A 115 3.07 -8.66 12.87
CA GLU A 115 2.39 -7.86 11.84
C GLU A 115 2.35 -8.58 10.48
N ALA A 116 3.48 -9.13 10.04
CA ALA A 116 3.58 -9.86 8.78
C ALA A 116 2.66 -11.09 8.76
N SER A 117 2.62 -11.85 9.86
CA SER A 117 1.78 -13.05 9.97
C SER A 117 0.29 -12.73 9.97
N ILE A 118 -0.12 -11.66 10.65
CA ILE A 118 -1.50 -11.17 10.62
C ILE A 118 -1.86 -10.66 9.23
N LEU A 119 -0.99 -9.88 8.59
CA LEU A 119 -1.22 -9.38 7.23
C LEU A 119 -1.33 -10.52 6.20
N TYR A 120 -0.54 -11.58 6.37
CA TYR A 120 -0.65 -12.80 5.56
C TYR A 120 -2.03 -13.44 5.74
N ASN A 121 -2.50 -13.58 6.99
CA ASN A 121 -3.82 -14.14 7.28
C ASN A 121 -4.97 -13.29 6.73
N ILE A 122 -4.87 -11.96 6.76
CA ILE A 122 -5.84 -11.08 6.07
C ILE A 122 -5.90 -11.42 4.58
N GLY A 123 -4.74 -11.54 3.92
CA GLY A 123 -4.65 -11.93 2.52
C GLY A 123 -5.22 -13.33 2.24
N ALA A 124 -4.92 -14.30 3.10
CA ALA A 124 -5.42 -15.66 3.00
C ALA A 124 -6.95 -15.73 3.14
N ILE A 125 -7.54 -15.03 4.13
CA ILE A 125 -9.00 -14.98 4.31
C ILE A 125 -9.67 -14.33 3.09
N TYR A 126 -9.17 -13.20 2.60
CA TYR A 126 -9.70 -12.59 1.38
C TYR A 126 -9.61 -13.53 0.16
N SER A 127 -8.51 -14.28 0.01
CA SER A 127 -8.39 -15.25 -1.08
C SER A 127 -9.46 -16.36 -0.99
N ARG A 128 -9.81 -16.80 0.23
CA ARG A 128 -10.86 -17.80 0.48
C ARG A 128 -12.25 -17.23 0.27
N LEU A 129 -12.52 -16.00 0.72
CA LEU A 129 -13.78 -15.31 0.46
C LEU A 129 -14.03 -15.15 -1.05
N GLY A 130 -13.02 -14.69 -1.80
CA GLY A 130 -13.10 -14.60 -3.25
C GLY A 130 -13.32 -15.95 -3.95
N ALA A 131 -12.72 -17.02 -3.43
CA ALA A 131 -12.92 -18.37 -3.97
C ALA A 131 -14.30 -18.97 -3.65
N ASN A 132 -14.92 -18.56 -2.53
CA ASN A 132 -16.25 -19.00 -2.11
C ASN A 132 -17.39 -18.27 -2.86
N GLU A 133 -17.10 -17.17 -3.55
CA GLU A 133 -18.08 -16.47 -4.36
C GLU A 133 -18.60 -17.32 -5.52
N THR A 134 -19.92 -17.33 -5.71
CA THR A 134 -20.56 -18.17 -6.74
C THR A 134 -20.21 -17.74 -8.17
N ARG A 135 -19.86 -16.45 -8.36
CA ARG A 135 -19.56 -15.82 -9.65
C ARG A 135 -20.65 -16.02 -10.71
N LYS A 136 -21.91 -16.11 -10.27
CA LYS A 136 -23.09 -16.26 -11.15
C LYS A 136 -23.87 -14.97 -11.32
N THR A 137 -23.67 -14.00 -10.42
CA THR A 137 -24.38 -12.71 -10.40
C THR A 137 -23.38 -11.57 -10.52
N HIS A 138 -23.83 -10.41 -10.97
CA HIS A 138 -22.99 -9.20 -11.03
C HIS A 138 -22.38 -8.84 -9.68
N GLU A 139 -23.13 -9.05 -8.59
CA GLU A 139 -22.69 -8.79 -7.23
C GLU A 139 -21.59 -9.76 -6.79
N SER A 140 -21.79 -11.09 -6.95
CA SER A 140 -20.76 -12.07 -6.57
C SER A 140 -19.48 -11.92 -7.39
N LEU A 141 -19.57 -11.52 -8.66
CA LEU A 141 -18.41 -11.19 -9.49
C LEU A 141 -17.67 -9.95 -9.01
N LYS A 142 -18.40 -8.91 -8.59
CA LYS A 142 -17.81 -7.69 -8.02
C LYS A 142 -17.11 -7.98 -6.69
N ASN A 143 -17.75 -8.78 -5.83
CA ASN A 143 -17.20 -9.19 -4.54
C ASN A 143 -15.94 -10.04 -4.73
N ALA A 144 -15.99 -11.06 -5.60
CA ALA A 144 -14.84 -11.91 -5.92
C ALA A 144 -13.64 -11.07 -6.41
N CYS A 145 -13.89 -10.15 -7.35
CA CYS A 145 -12.87 -9.23 -7.84
C CYS A 145 -12.27 -8.39 -6.70
N THR A 146 -13.13 -7.82 -5.84
CA THR A 146 -12.70 -6.99 -4.71
C THR A 146 -11.84 -7.78 -3.72
N TYR A 147 -12.28 -8.97 -3.32
CA TYR A 147 -11.53 -9.83 -2.40
C TYR A 147 -10.19 -10.26 -2.96
N PHE A 148 -10.11 -10.69 -4.22
CA PHE A 148 -8.82 -11.06 -4.81
C PHE A 148 -7.87 -9.86 -4.92
N ARG A 149 -8.38 -8.65 -5.21
CA ARG A 149 -7.57 -7.42 -5.23
C ARG A 149 -7.03 -7.06 -3.84
N TYR A 150 -7.83 -7.22 -2.79
CA TYR A 150 -7.40 -6.99 -1.41
C TYR A 150 -6.40 -8.03 -0.93
N ALA A 151 -6.62 -9.31 -1.27
CA ALA A 151 -5.66 -10.37 -0.99
C ALA A 151 -4.30 -10.10 -1.67
N ALA A 152 -4.31 -9.69 -2.95
CA ALA A 152 -3.09 -9.42 -3.70
C ALA A 152 -2.30 -8.29 -3.04
N ALA A 153 -2.99 -7.24 -2.59
CA ALA A 153 -2.38 -6.10 -1.94
C ALA A 153 -1.69 -6.45 -0.61
N CYS A 154 -2.26 -7.38 0.16
CA CYS A 154 -1.65 -7.87 1.40
C CYS A 154 -0.32 -8.58 1.10
N PHE A 155 -0.28 -9.47 0.11
CA PHE A 155 0.94 -10.19 -0.27
C PHE A 155 1.98 -9.29 -0.96
N GLU A 156 1.57 -8.28 -1.73
CA GLU A 156 2.48 -7.23 -2.23
C GLU A 156 3.11 -6.44 -1.10
N LYS A 157 2.31 -5.98 -0.13
CA LYS A 157 2.81 -5.27 1.04
C LYS A 157 3.80 -6.11 1.85
N LEU A 158 3.51 -7.41 2.03
CA LEU A 158 4.45 -8.35 2.66
C LEU A 158 5.77 -8.43 1.89
N ARG A 159 5.71 -8.62 0.57
CA ARG A 159 6.89 -8.75 -0.29
C ARG A 159 7.77 -7.51 -0.25
N ASP A 160 7.13 -6.33 -0.26
CA ASP A 160 7.82 -5.06 -0.48
C ASP A 160 8.29 -4.38 0.81
N GLN A 161 7.62 -4.64 1.95
CA GLN A 161 7.85 -3.90 3.20
C GLN A 161 8.41 -4.74 4.35
N TYR A 162 8.33 -6.07 4.29
CA TYR A 162 8.75 -6.96 5.37
C TYR A 162 9.92 -7.87 4.94
N THR A 163 10.78 -8.19 5.89
CA THR A 163 11.85 -9.18 5.71
C THR A 163 11.24 -10.59 5.65
N PRO A 164 11.80 -11.53 4.85
CA PRO A 164 11.30 -12.90 4.79
C PRO A 164 11.66 -13.66 6.08
N TYR A 165 10.83 -13.53 7.12
CA TYR A 165 11.01 -14.20 8.42
C TYR A 165 10.92 -15.73 8.36
N SER A 166 10.25 -16.26 7.34
CA SER A 166 10.00 -17.69 7.14
C SER A 166 9.95 -18.02 5.65
N GLU A 167 10.08 -19.30 5.29
CA GLU A 167 10.12 -19.76 3.87
C GLU A 167 8.86 -19.36 3.09
N ASP A 168 7.70 -19.29 3.75
CA ASP A 168 6.43 -18.86 3.16
C ASP A 168 6.35 -17.35 2.86
N PHE A 169 7.34 -16.56 3.29
CA PHE A 169 7.49 -15.13 2.99
C PHE A 169 8.54 -14.83 1.90
N THR A 170 9.04 -15.85 1.22
CA THR A 170 10.01 -15.62 0.13
C THR A 170 9.41 -14.72 -0.96
N PRO A 171 10.15 -13.71 -1.47
CA PRO A 171 9.62 -12.78 -2.48
C PRO A 171 9.10 -13.47 -3.74
N ALA A 172 9.71 -14.60 -4.14
CA ALA A 172 9.27 -15.39 -5.28
C ALA A 172 7.91 -16.07 -5.05
N LEU A 173 7.65 -16.57 -3.83
CA LEU A 173 6.37 -17.17 -3.48
C LEU A 173 5.28 -16.10 -3.41
N LEU A 174 5.55 -14.99 -2.71
CA LEU A 174 4.60 -13.88 -2.61
C LEU A 174 4.26 -13.31 -3.99
N THR A 175 5.25 -13.17 -4.88
CA THR A 175 5.00 -12.74 -6.28
C THR A 175 4.11 -13.73 -7.02
N CYS A 176 4.35 -15.04 -6.88
CA CYS A 176 3.49 -16.07 -7.46
C CYS A 176 2.04 -15.98 -6.95
N GLN A 177 1.85 -15.76 -5.65
CA GLN A 177 0.53 -15.59 -5.04
C GLN A 177 -0.18 -14.32 -5.54
N VAL A 178 0.54 -13.21 -5.67
CA VAL A 178 0.03 -11.95 -6.23
C VAL A 178 -0.43 -12.15 -7.68
N ASP A 179 0.40 -12.78 -8.53
CA ASP A 179 0.05 -13.05 -9.92
C ASP A 179 -1.20 -13.95 -10.03
N ILE A 180 -1.31 -14.98 -9.18
CA ILE A 180 -2.50 -15.85 -9.11
C ILE A 180 -3.76 -15.04 -8.79
N LEU A 181 -3.69 -14.19 -7.76
CA LEU A 181 -4.84 -13.41 -7.28
C LEU A 181 -5.25 -12.32 -8.25
N LEU A 182 -4.29 -11.60 -8.84
CA LEU A 182 -4.58 -10.61 -9.87
C LEU A 182 -5.17 -11.30 -11.12
N GLY A 183 -4.65 -12.47 -11.50
CA GLY A 183 -5.28 -13.30 -12.53
C GLY A 183 -6.75 -13.61 -12.23
N GLN A 184 -7.04 -14.09 -11.01
CA GLN A 184 -8.41 -14.40 -10.56
C GLN A 184 -9.34 -13.18 -10.45
N ALA A 185 -8.81 -12.02 -10.07
CA ALA A 185 -9.56 -10.77 -10.09
C ALA A 185 -9.97 -10.41 -11.53
N HIS A 186 -9.03 -10.56 -12.49
CA HIS A 186 -9.32 -10.33 -13.91
C HIS A 186 -10.27 -11.39 -14.49
N GLU A 187 -10.24 -12.65 -14.01
CA GLU A 187 -11.27 -13.65 -14.37
C GLU A 187 -12.67 -13.12 -14.01
N ALA A 188 -12.88 -12.65 -12.78
CA ALA A 188 -14.17 -12.12 -12.35
C ALA A 188 -14.59 -10.88 -13.18
N VAL A 189 -13.64 -10.02 -13.57
CA VAL A 189 -13.92 -8.89 -14.47
C VAL A 189 -14.33 -9.36 -15.86
N LEU A 190 -13.63 -10.33 -16.45
CA LEU A 190 -13.95 -10.87 -17.78
C LEU A 190 -15.31 -11.55 -17.78
N GLU A 191 -15.61 -12.34 -16.74
CA GLU A 191 -16.90 -13.02 -16.59
C GLU A 191 -18.06 -12.03 -16.48
N LYS A 192 -17.87 -10.95 -15.70
CA LYS A 192 -18.82 -9.84 -15.64
C LYS A 192 -18.95 -9.14 -16.99
N SER A 193 -17.84 -8.92 -17.68
CA SER A 193 -17.80 -8.28 -19.00
C SER A 193 -18.59 -9.06 -20.05
N PHE A 194 -18.59 -10.40 -19.97
CA PHE A 194 -19.47 -11.24 -20.78
C PHE A 194 -20.95 -11.10 -20.42
N LEU A 195 -21.31 -11.06 -19.13
CA LEU A 195 -22.71 -10.82 -18.70
C LEU A 195 -23.21 -9.43 -19.12
N ASP A 196 -22.33 -8.44 -19.08
CA ASP A 196 -22.60 -7.07 -19.51
C ASP A 196 -22.60 -6.92 -21.05
N GLN A 197 -22.33 -8.00 -21.80
CA GLN A 197 -22.22 -8.00 -23.26
C GLN A 197 -21.27 -6.92 -23.80
N ARG A 198 -20.14 -6.72 -23.12
CA ARG A 198 -19.12 -5.75 -23.54
C ARG A 198 -18.48 -6.17 -24.87
N PRO A 199 -17.95 -5.21 -25.66
CA PRO A 199 -17.32 -5.50 -26.93
C PRO A 199 -16.23 -6.57 -26.86
N HIS A 200 -16.13 -7.39 -27.90
CA HIS A 200 -15.13 -8.46 -28.00
C HIS A 200 -13.68 -7.94 -27.90
N SER A 201 -13.41 -6.71 -28.35
CA SER A 201 -12.10 -6.06 -28.20
C SER A 201 -11.69 -5.91 -26.73
N VAL A 202 -12.58 -5.42 -25.88
CA VAL A 202 -12.35 -5.27 -24.44
C VAL A 202 -12.10 -6.64 -23.81
N ASN A 203 -12.94 -7.63 -24.14
CA ASN A 203 -12.81 -8.99 -23.60
C ASN A 203 -11.49 -9.67 -24.01
N ALA A 204 -11.02 -9.43 -25.24
CA ALA A 204 -9.76 -9.96 -25.72
C ALA A 204 -8.57 -9.44 -24.90
N HIS A 205 -8.52 -8.13 -24.63
CA HIS A 205 -7.44 -7.52 -23.86
C HIS A 205 -7.44 -7.99 -22.39
N VAL A 206 -8.61 -8.14 -21.77
CA VAL A 206 -8.70 -8.65 -20.39
C VAL A 206 -8.30 -10.13 -20.35
N ALA A 207 -8.77 -10.96 -21.29
CA ALA A 207 -8.41 -12.37 -21.37
C ALA A 207 -6.90 -12.58 -21.59
N MET A 208 -6.26 -11.73 -22.39
CA MET A 208 -4.81 -11.76 -22.58
C MET A 208 -4.08 -11.50 -21.27
N GLN A 209 -4.51 -10.48 -20.52
CA GLN A 209 -3.91 -10.15 -19.23
C GLN A 209 -4.02 -11.30 -18.21
N ILE A 210 -5.14 -12.02 -18.19
CA ILE A 210 -5.31 -13.20 -17.32
C ILE A 210 -4.30 -14.29 -17.70
N SER A 211 -4.13 -14.56 -19.01
CA SER A 211 -3.14 -15.51 -19.50
C SER A 211 -1.73 -15.12 -19.04
N ASP A 212 -1.36 -13.84 -19.16
CA ASP A 212 -0.03 -13.35 -18.80
C ASP A 212 0.25 -13.52 -17.31
N TYR A 213 -0.68 -13.15 -16.43
CA TYR A 213 -0.55 -13.38 -14.99
C TYR A 213 -0.33 -14.86 -14.65
N TYR A 214 -1.12 -15.77 -15.24
CA TYR A 214 -0.95 -17.19 -14.96
C TYR A 214 0.32 -17.80 -15.57
N GLN A 215 0.83 -17.25 -16.67
CA GLN A 215 2.13 -17.65 -17.20
C GLN A 215 3.28 -17.19 -16.29
N MET A 216 3.21 -15.97 -15.75
CA MET A 216 4.19 -15.47 -14.78
C MET A 216 4.16 -16.27 -13.47
N ALA A 217 2.97 -16.54 -12.93
CA ALA A 217 2.81 -17.42 -11.78
C ALA A 217 3.38 -18.82 -12.03
N LEU A 218 3.13 -19.41 -13.22
CA LEU A 218 3.65 -20.73 -13.58
C LEU A 218 5.18 -20.73 -13.70
N LEU A 219 5.74 -19.66 -14.26
CA LEU A 219 7.18 -19.48 -14.37
C LEU A 219 7.80 -19.44 -12.97
N ASN A 220 7.27 -18.60 -12.08
CA ASN A 220 7.70 -18.53 -10.69
C ASN A 220 7.59 -19.91 -10.01
N LEU A 221 6.43 -20.55 -10.07
CA LEU A 221 6.20 -21.88 -9.49
C LEU A 221 7.22 -22.93 -9.92
N THR A 222 7.68 -22.90 -11.17
CA THR A 222 8.54 -23.95 -11.74
C THR A 222 10.03 -23.61 -11.82
N LYS A 223 10.41 -22.33 -11.69
CA LYS A 223 11.80 -21.87 -11.92
C LYS A 223 12.50 -21.30 -10.70
N THR A 224 11.79 -20.92 -9.65
CA THR A 224 12.39 -20.23 -8.49
C THR A 224 12.58 -21.13 -7.27
N GLY A 225 12.34 -22.44 -7.38
CA GLY A 225 12.50 -23.39 -6.28
C GLY A 225 11.34 -23.42 -5.28
N ILE A 226 10.37 -22.48 -5.36
CA ILE A 226 9.20 -22.44 -4.46
C ILE A 226 8.33 -23.69 -4.50
N GLY A 227 8.51 -24.56 -5.50
CA GLY A 227 7.81 -25.83 -5.60
C GLY A 227 8.06 -26.81 -4.45
N SER A 228 9.21 -26.71 -3.76
CA SER A 228 9.44 -27.45 -2.51
C SER A 228 8.58 -26.89 -1.38
N ILE A 229 8.54 -25.56 -1.23
CA ILE A 229 7.76 -24.84 -0.19
C ILE A 229 6.28 -25.24 -0.30
N VAL A 230 5.69 -25.12 -1.50
CA VAL A 230 4.28 -25.46 -1.74
C VAL A 230 4.06 -26.94 -2.09
N SER A 231 4.95 -27.86 -1.72
CA SER A 231 4.96 -29.26 -2.19
C SER A 231 3.60 -29.96 -2.20
N LYS A 232 2.79 -29.81 -1.14
CA LYS A 232 1.44 -30.40 -1.03
C LYS A 232 0.43 -29.81 -2.05
N ARG A 233 0.61 -28.56 -2.43
CA ARG A 233 -0.24 -27.79 -3.38
C ARG A 233 0.37 -27.68 -4.78
N PHE A 234 1.66 -28.01 -4.93
CA PHE A 234 2.44 -27.76 -6.15
C PHE A 234 1.77 -28.34 -7.40
N ARG A 235 1.32 -29.60 -7.32
CA ARG A 235 0.66 -30.27 -8.46
C ARG A 235 -0.66 -29.58 -8.80
N GLU A 236 -1.49 -29.27 -7.80
CA GLU A 236 -2.79 -28.61 -7.96
C GLU A 236 -2.63 -27.25 -8.65
N TRP A 237 -1.72 -26.41 -8.14
CA TRP A 237 -1.46 -25.09 -8.71
C TRP A 237 -0.89 -25.18 -10.11
N ARG A 238 0.05 -26.09 -10.35
CA ARG A 238 0.65 -26.28 -11.67
C ARG A 238 -0.38 -26.68 -12.72
N VAL A 239 -1.30 -27.61 -12.39
CA VAL A 239 -2.40 -28.00 -13.28
C VAL A 239 -3.30 -26.81 -13.58
N ALA A 240 -3.73 -26.08 -12.54
CA ALA A 240 -4.59 -24.91 -12.67
C ALA A 240 -3.95 -23.82 -13.54
N LEU A 241 -2.69 -23.47 -13.29
CA LEU A 241 -1.96 -22.42 -14.00
C LEU A 241 -1.71 -22.77 -15.47
N ILE A 242 -1.32 -24.01 -15.78
CA ILE A 242 -1.13 -24.48 -17.17
C ILE A 242 -2.45 -24.40 -17.94
N TYR A 243 -3.53 -24.93 -17.35
CA TYR A 243 -4.81 -24.94 -18.02
C TYR A 243 -5.37 -23.53 -18.16
N LYS A 244 -5.45 -22.75 -17.08
CA LYS A 244 -6.02 -21.41 -17.09
C LYS A 244 -5.26 -20.47 -18.03
N SER A 245 -3.93 -20.45 -18.01
CA SER A 245 -3.15 -19.64 -18.96
C SER A 245 -3.47 -19.99 -20.43
N SER A 246 -3.58 -21.27 -20.75
CA SER A 246 -3.94 -21.74 -22.09
C SER A 246 -5.40 -21.43 -22.44
N TYR A 247 -6.31 -21.60 -21.48
CA TYR A 247 -7.73 -21.34 -21.62
C TYR A 247 -8.00 -19.86 -21.96
N TYR A 248 -7.46 -18.91 -21.19
CA TYR A 248 -7.70 -17.49 -21.47
C TYR A 248 -6.96 -16.97 -22.70
N LEU A 249 -5.82 -17.57 -23.06
CA LEU A 249 -5.20 -17.28 -24.36
C LEU A 249 -6.09 -17.78 -25.52
N ALA A 250 -6.73 -18.95 -25.37
CA ALA A 250 -7.72 -19.42 -26.34
C ALA A 250 -8.94 -18.48 -26.40
N ILE A 251 -9.45 -17.98 -25.26
CA ILE A 251 -10.52 -16.98 -25.24
C ILE A 251 -10.10 -15.69 -25.93
N THR A 252 -8.84 -15.27 -25.79
CA THR A 252 -8.30 -14.09 -26.49
C THR A 252 -8.36 -14.28 -28.00
N TYR A 253 -7.88 -15.42 -28.51
CA TYR A 253 -7.98 -15.74 -29.93
C TYR A 253 -9.43 -15.87 -30.39
N PHE A 254 -10.32 -16.45 -29.59
CA PHE A 254 -11.73 -16.52 -29.92
C PHE A 254 -12.36 -15.13 -30.06
N CYS A 255 -12.09 -14.21 -29.13
CA CYS A 255 -12.57 -12.83 -29.22
C CYS A 255 -12.00 -12.12 -30.46
N ASN A 256 -10.72 -12.31 -30.79
CA ASN A 256 -10.14 -11.75 -32.02
C ASN A 256 -10.75 -12.36 -33.29
N GLY A 257 -11.13 -13.63 -33.27
CA GLY A 257 -11.87 -14.27 -34.36
C GLY A 257 -13.24 -13.63 -34.57
N LEU A 258 -13.97 -13.30 -33.49
CA LEU A 258 -15.23 -12.56 -33.56
C LEU A 258 -15.03 -11.13 -34.10
N ILE A 259 -13.97 -10.43 -33.67
CA ILE A 259 -13.63 -9.10 -34.20
C ILE A 259 -13.29 -9.16 -35.70
N ALA A 260 -12.57 -10.20 -36.14
CA ALA A 260 -12.26 -10.41 -37.55
C ALA A 260 -13.54 -10.75 -38.36
N GLU A 261 -14.47 -11.52 -37.79
CA GLU A 261 -15.79 -11.81 -38.36
C GLU A 261 -16.58 -10.50 -38.58
N ASP A 262 -16.68 -9.64 -37.56
CA ASP A 262 -17.36 -8.35 -37.63
C ASP A 262 -16.74 -7.41 -38.67
N ASN A 263 -15.41 -7.47 -38.83
CA ASN A 263 -14.66 -6.69 -39.81
C ASN A 263 -14.59 -7.34 -41.21
N LYS A 264 -15.30 -8.45 -41.44
CA LYS A 264 -15.33 -9.19 -42.71
C LYS A 264 -13.94 -9.62 -43.20
N LYS A 265 -13.05 -9.96 -42.26
CA LYS A 265 -11.73 -10.52 -42.54
C LYS A 265 -11.77 -12.04 -42.36
N HIS A 266 -12.30 -12.72 -43.36
CA HIS A 266 -12.64 -14.14 -43.26
C HIS A 266 -11.42 -15.05 -43.08
N GLY A 267 -10.29 -14.75 -43.72
CA GLY A 267 -9.03 -15.48 -43.55
C GLY A 267 -8.46 -15.35 -42.13
N GLU A 268 -8.43 -14.12 -41.58
CA GLU A 268 -7.99 -13.86 -40.20
C GLU A 268 -8.91 -14.57 -39.19
N CYS A 269 -10.23 -14.54 -39.42
CA CYS A 269 -11.23 -15.19 -38.59
C CYS A 269 -10.98 -16.70 -38.45
N VAL A 270 -10.76 -17.41 -39.58
CA VAL A 270 -10.42 -18.84 -39.57
C VAL A 270 -9.12 -19.10 -38.82
N CYS A 271 -8.08 -18.29 -39.04
CA CYS A 271 -6.80 -18.40 -38.35
C CYS A 271 -6.95 -18.29 -36.82
N TYR A 272 -7.68 -17.29 -36.33
CA TYR A 272 -7.89 -17.09 -34.90
C TYR A 272 -8.66 -18.24 -34.26
N TYR A 273 -9.76 -18.70 -34.88
CA TYR A 273 -10.53 -19.82 -34.34
C TYR A 273 -9.72 -21.12 -34.31
N GLU A 274 -8.94 -21.43 -35.36
CA GLU A 274 -8.07 -22.61 -35.40
C GLU A 274 -7.04 -22.59 -34.26
N ASN A 275 -6.38 -21.45 -34.05
CA ASN A 275 -5.39 -21.29 -32.99
C ASN A 275 -6.01 -21.29 -31.58
N SER A 276 -7.25 -20.79 -31.44
CA SER A 276 -8.03 -20.90 -30.21
C SER A 276 -8.27 -22.36 -29.81
N ILE A 277 -8.78 -23.17 -30.75
CA ILE A 277 -9.03 -24.61 -30.54
C ILE A 277 -7.74 -25.35 -30.20
N LYS A 278 -6.67 -25.08 -30.96
CA LYS A 278 -5.37 -25.70 -30.74
C LYS A 278 -4.84 -25.40 -29.34
N ARG A 279 -4.86 -24.12 -28.94
CA ARG A 279 -4.34 -23.70 -27.63
C ARG A 279 -5.12 -24.30 -26.48
N LEU A 280 -6.45 -24.34 -26.59
CA LEU A 280 -7.32 -24.95 -25.60
C LEU A 280 -7.03 -26.47 -25.47
N THR A 281 -6.95 -27.16 -26.60
CA THR A 281 -6.68 -28.61 -26.66
C THR A 281 -5.32 -28.97 -26.07
N ASP A 282 -4.26 -28.25 -26.46
CA ASP A 282 -2.89 -28.53 -26.01
C ASP A 282 -2.71 -28.21 -24.52
N GLY A 283 -3.32 -27.11 -24.06
CA GLY A 283 -3.36 -26.74 -22.64
C GLY A 283 -4.05 -27.80 -21.79
N TRP A 284 -5.24 -28.25 -22.22
CA TRP A 284 -5.98 -29.32 -21.55
C TRP A 284 -5.19 -30.63 -21.50
N LYS A 285 -4.65 -31.10 -22.63
CA LYS A 285 -3.84 -32.33 -22.67
C LYS A 285 -2.66 -32.28 -21.72
N THR A 286 -2.02 -31.13 -21.59
CA THR A 286 -0.87 -30.97 -20.68
C THR A 286 -1.30 -30.99 -19.23
N ALA A 287 -2.39 -30.29 -18.88
CA ALA A 287 -2.94 -30.27 -17.53
C ALA A 287 -3.49 -31.64 -17.10
N GLU A 288 -4.24 -32.31 -17.99
CA GLU A 288 -4.85 -33.63 -17.76
C GLU A 288 -3.80 -34.69 -17.44
N LYS A 289 -2.67 -34.71 -18.18
CA LYS A 289 -1.55 -35.63 -17.94
C LYS A 289 -0.92 -35.50 -16.54
N ILE A 290 -1.00 -34.31 -15.95
CA ILE A 290 -0.40 -34.02 -14.62
C ILE A 290 -1.44 -34.22 -13.51
N SER A 291 -2.72 -34.17 -13.86
CA SER A 291 -3.85 -34.19 -12.91
C SER A 291 -4.13 -35.56 -12.31
N THR A 292 -4.91 -35.56 -11.23
CA THR A 292 -5.56 -36.75 -10.62
C THR A 292 -7.08 -36.64 -10.76
N ASP A 293 -7.85 -37.59 -10.22
CA ASP A 293 -9.30 -37.77 -10.45
C ASP A 293 -10.24 -36.55 -10.18
N LYS A 294 -9.75 -35.43 -9.63
CA LYS A 294 -10.55 -34.24 -9.27
C LYS A 294 -10.59 -33.12 -10.33
N ILE A 295 -10.51 -33.44 -11.62
CA ILE A 295 -10.42 -32.44 -12.71
C ILE A 295 -11.75 -32.16 -13.46
N ASN A 296 -12.88 -32.67 -12.95
CA ASN A 296 -14.16 -32.67 -13.68
C ASN A 296 -14.61 -31.27 -14.13
N VAL A 297 -14.50 -30.25 -13.27
CA VAL A 297 -14.93 -28.87 -13.62
C VAL A 297 -14.11 -28.29 -14.77
N TYR A 298 -12.79 -28.52 -14.78
CA TYR A 298 -11.94 -28.07 -15.88
C TYR A 298 -12.26 -28.82 -17.18
N LYS A 299 -12.56 -30.12 -17.10
CA LYS A 299 -12.98 -30.93 -18.25
C LYS A 299 -14.30 -30.44 -18.85
N GLU A 300 -15.28 -30.14 -18.00
CA GLU A 300 -16.58 -29.60 -18.40
C GLU A 300 -16.43 -28.22 -19.07
N ALA A 301 -15.68 -27.32 -18.45
CA ALA A 301 -15.38 -26.00 -19.03
C ALA A 301 -14.64 -26.11 -20.37
N ASN A 302 -13.67 -27.02 -20.47
CA ASN A 302 -12.93 -27.30 -21.70
C ASN A 302 -13.88 -27.77 -22.81
N THR A 303 -14.72 -28.77 -22.50
CA THR A 303 -15.68 -29.35 -23.45
C THR A 303 -16.67 -28.30 -23.94
N PHE A 304 -17.30 -27.57 -23.03
CA PHE A 304 -18.26 -26.51 -23.35
C PHE A 304 -17.63 -25.44 -24.26
N THR A 305 -16.46 -24.94 -23.87
CA THR A 305 -15.77 -23.86 -24.60
C THR A 305 -15.29 -24.34 -25.96
N ASN A 306 -14.71 -25.54 -26.04
CA ASN A 306 -14.26 -26.13 -27.29
C ASN A 306 -15.42 -26.35 -28.27
N ASP A 307 -16.55 -26.88 -27.82
CA ASP A 307 -17.73 -27.09 -28.66
C ASP A 307 -18.31 -25.77 -29.20
N MET A 308 -18.27 -24.71 -28.40
CA MET A 308 -18.67 -23.37 -28.84
C MET A 308 -17.74 -22.83 -29.93
N ILE A 309 -16.42 -22.87 -29.72
CA ILE A 309 -15.43 -22.36 -30.67
C ILE A 309 -15.43 -23.20 -31.95
N MET A 310 -15.50 -24.53 -31.84
CA MET A 310 -15.55 -25.46 -32.97
C MET A 310 -16.75 -25.22 -33.88
N ARG A 311 -17.92 -24.87 -33.33
CA ARG A 311 -19.11 -24.50 -34.13
C ARG A 311 -18.84 -23.26 -34.98
N LYS A 312 -18.27 -22.21 -34.37
CA LYS A 312 -17.89 -20.97 -35.07
C LYS A 312 -16.82 -21.22 -36.13
N TYR A 313 -15.77 -21.98 -35.79
CA TYR A 313 -14.71 -22.36 -36.73
C TYR A 313 -15.24 -23.09 -37.97
N LYS A 314 -16.10 -24.10 -37.79
CA LYS A 314 -16.64 -24.90 -38.91
C LYS A 314 -17.42 -24.03 -39.90
N VAL A 315 -18.21 -23.08 -39.41
CA VAL A 315 -18.95 -22.14 -40.25
C VAL A 315 -17.97 -21.22 -40.99
N ALA A 316 -17.08 -20.54 -40.26
CA ALA A 316 -16.12 -19.61 -40.84
C ALA A 316 -15.23 -20.28 -41.90
N LYS A 317 -14.75 -21.50 -41.63
CA LYS A 317 -13.91 -22.26 -42.55
C LYS A 317 -14.68 -22.68 -43.80
N ARG A 318 -15.88 -23.25 -43.65
CA ARG A 318 -16.72 -23.62 -44.78
C ARG A 318 -17.02 -22.43 -45.66
N ASP A 319 -17.39 -21.30 -45.07
CA ASP A 319 -17.77 -20.11 -45.84
C ASP A 319 -16.53 -19.49 -46.52
N ASN A 320 -15.36 -19.50 -45.87
CA ASN A 320 -14.12 -19.08 -46.52
C ASN A 320 -13.71 -20.02 -47.67
N ASP A 321 -13.85 -21.33 -47.51
CA ASP A 321 -13.46 -22.32 -48.52
C ASP A 321 -14.40 -22.36 -49.73
N ASN A 322 -15.64 -21.86 -49.62
CA ASN A 322 -16.64 -21.94 -50.69
C ASN A 322 -17.16 -20.59 -51.21
N VAL A 323 -16.98 -19.50 -50.45
CA VAL A 323 -17.55 -18.18 -50.78
C VAL A 323 -16.46 -17.13 -50.90
N TYR A 324 -15.65 -16.93 -49.85
CA TYR A 324 -14.75 -15.78 -49.78
C TYR A 324 -13.37 -16.03 -50.39
N PHE A 325 -12.85 -17.25 -50.26
CA PHE A 325 -11.53 -17.68 -50.73
C PHE A 325 -10.38 -16.78 -50.25
N GLU A 326 -10.50 -16.17 -49.06
CA GLU A 326 -9.42 -15.39 -48.50
C GLU A 326 -8.27 -16.29 -48.05
N LYS A 327 -7.04 -15.83 -48.28
CA LYS A 327 -5.85 -16.52 -47.79
C LYS A 327 -5.84 -16.49 -46.26
N ILE A 328 -5.74 -17.67 -45.65
CA ILE A 328 -5.58 -17.80 -44.20
C ILE A 328 -4.14 -17.37 -43.84
N PRO A 329 -3.94 -16.31 -43.05
CA PRO A 329 -2.61 -15.84 -42.65
C PRO A 329 -2.01 -16.75 -41.57
N ALA A 330 -0.70 -16.65 -41.37
CA ALA A 330 -0.04 -17.27 -40.22
C ALA A 330 -0.28 -16.43 -38.96
N LEU A 331 -0.45 -17.06 -37.79
CA LEU A 331 -0.69 -16.34 -36.54
C LEU A 331 0.42 -15.31 -36.22
N SER A 332 1.67 -15.64 -36.53
CA SER A 332 2.83 -14.76 -36.35
C SER A 332 2.83 -13.51 -37.24
N SER A 333 2.02 -13.51 -38.31
CA SER A 333 1.84 -12.34 -39.18
C SER A 333 0.73 -11.40 -38.70
N LEU A 334 -0.05 -11.80 -37.69
CA LEU A 334 -1.11 -10.98 -37.11
C LEU A 334 -0.56 -10.12 -35.95
N PRO A 335 -1.17 -8.95 -35.68
CA PRO A 335 -0.76 -8.10 -34.57
C PRO A 335 -0.82 -8.82 -33.22
N THR A 336 0.21 -8.65 -32.40
CA THR A 336 0.21 -9.10 -31.01
C THR A 336 -0.66 -8.20 -30.15
N LEU A 337 -1.55 -8.81 -29.36
CA LEU A 337 -2.43 -8.10 -28.44
C LEU A 337 -1.74 -7.96 -27.09
N GLN A 338 -1.76 -6.75 -26.51
CA GLN A 338 -1.30 -6.51 -25.14
C GLN A 338 -2.44 -6.70 -24.14
N GLY A 339 -2.16 -7.24 -22.96
CA GLY A 339 -3.14 -7.33 -21.87
C GLY A 339 -3.57 -5.96 -21.34
N ALA A 340 -4.82 -5.85 -20.88
CA ALA A 340 -5.32 -4.67 -20.17
C ALA A 340 -5.44 -4.93 -18.66
N ILE A 341 -4.64 -4.21 -17.87
CA ILE A 341 -4.71 -4.24 -16.41
C ILE A 341 -5.89 -3.39 -15.93
N VAL A 342 -6.99 -4.04 -15.59
CA VAL A 342 -8.25 -3.39 -15.15
C VAL A 342 -8.55 -3.62 -13.67
N ALA A 343 -7.93 -4.62 -13.04
CA ALA A 343 -7.98 -4.87 -11.62
C ALA A 343 -6.59 -4.71 -11.00
N LYS A 344 -6.41 -3.68 -10.17
CA LYS A 344 -5.16 -3.42 -9.44
C LYS A 344 -5.29 -3.84 -7.99
N SER A 345 -4.22 -4.28 -7.35
CA SER A 345 -4.20 -4.47 -5.90
C SER A 345 -4.65 -3.20 -5.17
N GLN A 346 -5.28 -3.37 -4.02
CA GLN A 346 -5.75 -2.28 -3.17
C GLN A 346 -5.65 -2.69 -1.71
N VAL A 347 -4.82 -2.00 -0.92
CA VAL A 347 -4.67 -2.26 0.52
C VAL A 347 -5.74 -1.47 1.28
N PHE A 348 -6.14 -1.95 2.45
CA PHE A 348 -6.92 -1.16 3.41
C PHE A 348 -6.06 -0.01 3.97
N ASP A 349 -6.70 1.10 4.34
CA ASP A 349 -6.02 2.23 4.96
C ASP A 349 -5.95 2.03 6.49
N CYS A 350 -4.75 2.02 7.04
CA CYS A 350 -4.55 1.92 8.49
C CYS A 350 -4.80 3.25 9.23
N HIS A 351 -4.96 4.36 8.51
CA HIS A 351 -5.33 5.66 9.08
C HIS A 351 -6.84 5.88 9.11
N ASP A 352 -7.62 4.99 8.48
CA ASP A 352 -9.07 5.04 8.53
C ASP A 352 -9.57 4.60 9.93
N PRO A 353 -10.22 5.49 10.70
CA PRO A 353 -10.71 5.17 12.05
C PRO A 353 -11.70 4.01 12.07
N ASP A 354 -12.43 3.77 10.97
CA ASP A 354 -13.37 2.65 10.85
C ASP A 354 -12.64 1.30 10.76
N VAL A 355 -11.37 1.31 10.35
CA VAL A 355 -10.49 0.14 10.23
C VAL A 355 -9.63 -0.01 11.48
N SER A 356 -8.91 1.05 11.86
CA SER A 356 -7.97 1.02 13.00
C SER A 356 -8.67 0.96 14.36
N GLY A 357 -9.89 1.50 14.44
CA GLY A 357 -10.52 1.85 15.70
C GLY A 357 -9.74 2.94 16.46
N PRO A 358 -10.19 3.30 17.68
CA PRO A 358 -9.43 4.20 18.54
C PRO A 358 -8.10 3.56 18.94
N ASP A 359 -7.03 4.35 18.97
CA ASP A 359 -5.71 3.93 19.48
C ASP A 359 -5.84 3.54 20.95
N ILE A 360 -5.51 2.28 21.25
CA ILE A 360 -5.60 1.72 22.61
C ILE A 360 -4.69 2.49 23.57
N PHE A 361 -3.49 2.89 23.14
CA PHE A 361 -2.50 3.58 23.96
C PHE A 361 -2.45 5.09 23.70
N GLN A 362 -3.57 5.70 23.26
CA GLN A 362 -3.66 7.13 22.91
C GLN A 362 -3.22 8.11 24.01
N LYS A 363 -3.24 7.69 25.28
CA LYS A 363 -2.81 8.52 26.42
C LYS A 363 -1.29 8.72 26.46
N LEU A 364 -0.54 7.76 25.90
CA LEU A 364 0.91 7.86 25.78
C LEU A 364 1.25 8.56 24.48
N ILE A 365 2.22 9.46 24.50
CA ILE A 365 2.78 10.09 23.30
C ILE A 365 4.09 9.35 22.99
N PRO A 366 4.45 9.03 21.74
CA PRO A 366 5.69 8.30 21.45
C PRO A 366 6.92 9.03 22.00
N MET A 367 7.90 8.29 22.55
CA MET A 367 9.11 8.91 23.11
C MET A 367 9.87 9.77 22.09
N ASP A 368 9.95 9.33 20.83
CA ASP A 368 10.56 10.11 19.74
C ASP A 368 9.86 11.46 19.53
N THR A 369 8.54 11.53 19.77
CA THR A 369 7.80 12.80 19.69
C THR A 369 8.16 13.71 20.86
N HIS A 370 8.35 13.18 22.06
CA HIS A 370 8.85 13.97 23.20
C HIS A 370 10.24 14.55 22.92
N LEU A 371 11.14 13.76 22.31
CA LEU A 371 12.48 14.22 21.93
C LEU A 371 12.41 15.37 20.92
N VAL A 372 11.65 15.21 19.84
CA VAL A 372 11.49 16.25 18.81
C VAL A 372 10.85 17.53 19.38
N VAL A 373 9.85 17.41 20.26
CA VAL A 373 9.23 18.57 20.91
C VAL A 373 10.22 19.26 21.86
N SER A 374 11.06 18.51 22.56
CA SER A 374 12.13 19.04 23.41
C SER A 374 13.14 19.83 22.57
N GLU A 375 13.65 19.24 21.48
CA GLU A 375 14.56 19.90 20.54
C GLU A 375 13.96 21.18 19.95
N TYR A 376 12.70 21.12 19.50
CA TYR A 376 11.97 22.28 19.01
C TYR A 376 11.85 23.38 20.07
N SER A 377 11.57 23.01 21.33
CA SER A 377 11.47 23.97 22.43
C SER A 377 12.80 24.66 22.75
N GLU A 378 13.91 23.92 22.64
CA GLU A 378 15.26 24.44 22.82
C GLU A 378 15.64 25.42 21.71
N GLU A 379 15.41 25.06 20.44
CA GLU A 379 15.65 25.95 19.31
C GLU A 379 14.78 27.21 19.37
N LYS A 380 13.51 27.08 19.77
CA LYS A 380 12.63 28.23 20.03
C LYS A 380 13.18 29.13 21.14
N ALA A 381 13.65 28.54 22.25
CA ALA A 381 14.20 29.30 23.38
C ALA A 381 15.53 29.99 23.01
N LYS A 382 16.35 29.36 22.17
CA LYS A 382 17.57 29.94 21.62
C LYS A 382 17.27 31.16 20.74
N LEU A 383 16.33 31.03 19.80
CA LEU A 383 15.88 32.14 18.96
C LEU A 383 15.29 33.29 19.80
N LEU A 384 14.48 32.96 20.82
CA LEU A 384 13.91 33.97 21.70
C LEU A 384 15.01 34.73 22.47
N ARG A 385 16.01 34.02 23.02
CA ARG A 385 17.15 34.65 23.71
C ARG A 385 17.91 35.60 22.80
N GLU A 386 18.17 35.20 21.56
CA GLU A 386 18.85 36.05 20.57
C GLU A 386 18.07 37.34 20.28
N ILE A 387 16.76 37.23 20.06
CA ILE A 387 15.91 38.40 19.78
C ILE A 387 15.82 39.32 21.00
N VAL A 388 15.68 38.76 22.20
CA VAL A 388 15.63 39.53 23.45
C VAL A 388 16.95 40.26 23.67
N GLU A 389 18.10 39.58 23.52
CA GLU A 389 19.41 40.20 23.66
C GLU A 389 19.64 41.33 22.65
N LEU A 390 19.25 41.12 21.38
CA LEU A 390 19.30 42.18 20.36
C LEU A 390 18.43 43.38 20.74
N THR A 391 17.21 43.13 21.24
CA THR A 391 16.27 44.17 21.65
C THR A 391 16.79 44.96 22.84
N ASP A 392 17.34 44.29 23.85
CA ASP A 392 17.92 44.91 25.04
C ASP A 392 19.14 45.75 24.68
N ASN A 393 20.03 45.23 23.84
CA ASN A 393 21.20 45.97 23.35
C ASN A 393 20.80 47.24 22.60
N ARG A 394 19.82 47.15 21.69
CA ARG A 394 19.31 48.32 20.94
C ARG A 394 18.59 49.32 21.85
N SER A 395 17.85 48.83 22.85
CA SER A 395 17.17 49.68 23.82
C SER A 395 18.19 50.44 24.69
N GLN A 396 19.26 49.78 25.12
CA GLN A 396 20.36 50.42 25.85
C GLN A 396 21.13 51.44 25.00
N GLU A 397 21.38 51.14 23.72
CA GLU A 397 21.98 52.10 22.78
C GLU A 397 21.10 53.35 22.62
N LEU A 398 19.79 53.16 22.45
CA LEU A 398 18.83 54.23 22.35
C LEU A 398 18.79 55.07 23.64
N GLU A 399 18.75 54.43 24.81
CA GLU A 399 18.73 55.11 26.10
C GLU A 399 20.01 55.95 26.33
N LYS A 400 21.18 55.39 26.00
CA LYS A 400 22.45 56.13 26.02
C LYS A 400 22.40 57.36 25.12
N PHE A 401 21.89 57.21 23.90
CA PHE A 401 21.76 58.30 22.95
C PHE A 401 20.79 59.39 23.44
N LEU A 402 19.62 59.00 23.97
CA LEU A 402 18.65 59.94 24.57
C LEU A 402 19.24 60.70 25.76
N ASN A 403 19.99 60.00 26.62
CA ASN A 403 20.70 60.61 27.75
C ASN A 403 21.74 61.66 27.28
N CYS A 404 22.45 61.40 26.18
CA CYS A 404 23.36 62.38 25.58
C CYS A 404 22.64 63.63 25.08
N LEU A 405 21.41 63.49 24.56
CA LEU A 405 20.62 64.62 24.08
C LEU A 405 20.01 65.46 25.22
N GLN A 406 19.98 64.94 26.46
CA GLN A 406 19.40 65.60 27.64
C GLN A 406 18.01 66.20 27.39
N LEU A 407 17.18 65.52 26.58
CA LEU A 407 15.88 66.04 26.15
C LEU A 407 14.95 66.32 27.33
N ASP A 408 15.09 65.59 28.43
CA ASP A 408 14.34 65.77 29.68
C ASP A 408 14.59 67.13 30.34
N ARG A 409 15.69 67.80 29.98
CA ARG A 409 16.01 69.16 30.42
C ARG A 409 15.37 70.24 29.56
N ILE A 410 14.78 69.88 28.44
CA ILE A 410 14.06 70.81 27.58
C ILE A 410 12.67 71.00 28.18
N PRO A 411 12.35 72.18 28.74
CA PRO A 411 11.02 72.42 29.31
C PRO A 411 9.98 72.36 28.19
N LEU A 412 9.11 71.35 28.24
CA LEU A 412 7.99 71.15 27.30
C LEU A 412 6.85 72.16 27.48
N ASN A 413 6.98 73.09 28.44
CA ASN A 413 6.01 74.15 28.65
C ASN A 413 6.19 75.25 27.60
N HIS A 414 5.24 75.30 26.67
CA HIS A 414 5.10 76.34 25.64
C HIS A 414 4.94 77.78 26.19
N GLU A 415 4.85 77.97 27.51
CA GLU A 415 4.60 79.28 28.12
C GLU A 415 5.85 80.12 28.44
N TYR A 416 7.07 79.59 28.30
CA TYR A 416 8.30 80.38 28.50
C TYR A 416 9.43 80.02 27.53
N LEU A 417 9.35 80.52 26.29
CA LEU A 417 10.54 80.75 25.44
C LEU A 417 11.37 81.90 26.04
N ARG A 418 11.97 81.69 27.21
CA ARG A 418 13.09 82.51 27.68
C ARG A 418 14.38 81.81 27.26
N LEU A 419 15.28 82.52 26.59
CA LEU A 419 16.60 81.99 26.29
C LEU A 419 17.26 81.51 27.60
N PRO A 420 17.92 80.34 27.60
CA PRO A 420 18.71 79.87 28.73
C PRO A 420 19.60 80.97 29.29
N ARG A 421 19.74 81.02 30.62
CA ARG A 421 20.50 82.07 31.31
C ARG A 421 21.94 82.14 30.82
N GLU A 422 22.52 80.99 30.48
CA GLU A 422 23.85 80.85 29.92
C GLU A 422 23.96 81.57 28.56
N LEU A 423 22.95 81.48 27.71
CA LEU A 423 22.90 82.19 26.43
C LEU A 423 22.65 83.69 26.62
N LEU A 424 21.84 84.08 27.60
CA LEU A 424 21.64 85.49 27.96
C LEU A 424 22.92 86.12 28.51
N ASP A 425 23.67 85.39 29.35
CA ASP A 425 24.96 85.82 29.89
C ASP A 425 25.99 85.91 28.78
N CYS A 426 26.06 84.93 27.87
CA CYS A 426 26.88 85.03 26.65
C CYS A 426 26.50 86.27 25.82
N CYS A 427 25.21 86.50 25.57
CA CYS A 427 24.74 87.68 24.84
C CYS A 427 25.07 89.00 25.56
N ALA A 428 24.92 89.08 26.89
CA ALA A 428 25.27 90.25 27.69
C ALA A 428 26.79 90.51 27.69
N THR A 429 27.60 89.44 27.73
CA THR A 429 29.06 89.51 27.59
C THR A 429 29.44 90.01 26.19
N VAL A 430 28.65 89.66 25.17
CA VAL A 430 28.83 90.13 23.80
C VAL A 430 28.49 91.60 23.61
N VAL A 431 27.38 92.05 24.20
CA VAL A 431 26.91 93.43 24.08
C VAL A 431 27.74 94.41 24.92
N SER A 432 28.29 93.97 26.06
CA SER A 432 29.10 94.84 26.94
C SER A 432 30.54 95.09 26.46
N ARG A 433 31.03 94.30 25.50
CA ARG A 433 32.35 94.50 24.87
C ARG A 433 32.18 95.22 23.54
N SER A 434 32.27 96.55 23.55
CA SER A 434 32.04 97.43 22.38
C SER A 434 32.93 97.15 21.16
N ASN A 435 34.03 96.43 21.31
CA ASN A 435 34.96 96.07 20.23
C ASN A 435 35.00 94.57 19.89
N MET A 436 34.12 93.74 20.46
CA MET A 436 34.29 92.28 20.32
C MET A 436 34.13 91.77 18.88
N SER A 437 33.31 92.44 18.05
CA SER A 437 33.21 92.10 16.63
C SER A 437 34.52 92.36 15.87
N LYS A 438 35.27 93.40 16.24
CA LYS A 438 36.60 93.68 15.68
C LYS A 438 37.65 92.70 16.22
N ASP A 439 37.59 92.38 17.51
CA ASP A 439 38.51 91.42 18.13
C ASP A 439 38.33 90.00 17.58
N LEU A 440 37.07 89.58 17.33
CA LEU A 440 36.75 88.29 16.72
C LEU A 440 37.18 88.24 15.25
N VAL A 441 36.97 89.32 14.48
CA VAL A 441 37.44 89.42 13.09
C VAL A 441 38.96 89.43 13.02
N SER A 442 39.66 90.12 13.92
CA SER A 442 41.13 90.07 14.02
C SER A 442 41.64 88.69 14.44
N ALA A 443 40.98 88.00 15.37
CA ALA A 443 41.34 86.64 15.75
C ALA A 443 41.13 85.62 14.62
N MET A 444 40.10 85.83 13.78
CA MET A 444 39.83 85.00 12.61
C MET A 444 40.72 85.33 11.40
N GLN A 445 41.21 86.57 11.27
CA GLN A 445 42.15 86.98 10.21
C GLN A 445 43.62 86.69 10.55
N GLY A 446 43.91 86.33 11.82
CA GLY A 446 45.22 85.84 12.27
C GLY A 446 45.37 84.32 12.27
N MET A 447 44.41 83.58 11.69
CA MET A 447 44.47 82.14 11.43
C MET A 447 44.62 81.84 9.94
#